data_AF-A0A3N5TCR6-F1
#
_entry.id   AF-A0A3N5TCR6-F1
#
_cell.length_a   1.000
_cell.length_b   1.000
_cell.length_c   1.000
_cell.angle_alpha   90.00
_cell.angle_beta   90.00
_cell.angle_gamma   90.00
#
_symmetry.space_group_name_H-M   'P 1'
#
loop_
_entity.id
_entity.type
_entity.pdbx_description
1 polymer ?
#
loop_
_entity_poly.entity_id
_entity_poly.type
_entity_poly.pdbx_seq_one_letter_code
_entity_poly.pdbx_strand_id
1 'polypeptide(L)'
;MSPERCGSGPPIELLEFHLDSSLNNNLRGTKKGFCENIEEVKNEKNTCSILVVCGFLLLMGGCPLDLGAGSNPDATPLLEPGAFTMNNGVIDIANIVLPQFIPPQPWGRDYTADADFDGNGPKVSIDVSIRIKPGTGELWADVSMSAKETAPDWTEAKGATTFFILRHDRPLTIAAPQARTYHFEYTDTNHDDDMDKGDAAGPVKKLVIVGDTRGYEAGTKTGVTVFLNKITLEEIGTPPTTPPACTINLSVDQSQSTARPVFNWNKCPDCISYWLHVVKNSPNASNPAVVDVGGLTGDSYQPTTDLQPGTYYARLKGVTGGTNGRWTGFQEFTVESTTTPCSLDLAVDSGVSDIRPVFSWNQCPSYAKYWLYVVKGSPDASSPCVIDARDLAGSSYQPNKDLDGGTYYAKLKGVTGYGTEGEWTGYKEFVVYPRYTLSVMYTCFTGDGTMYEYTETSTNFRADSVFNLSAPEVVSPGSPIPDLHFQSWSISGTASIDDVSAASTMIRNFGSDVSVKTIYY
;
A
#
# COMPACT_ATOMS: atom_id res chain seq x y z
N MET A 1 -34.29 26.92 38.18
CA MET A 1 -35.63 26.75 37.57
C MET A 1 -35.91 25.26 37.48
N SER A 2 -37.16 24.84 37.64
CA SER A 2 -37.52 23.48 38.09
C SER A 2 -37.65 22.43 36.97
N PRO A 3 -37.67 21.12 37.32
CA PRO A 3 -37.49 20.00 36.38
C PRO A 3 -38.78 19.18 36.16
N GLU A 4 -38.70 18.10 35.38
CA GLU A 4 -39.71 17.03 35.41
C GLU A 4 -39.11 15.61 35.30
N ARG A 5 -39.94 14.58 35.52
CA ARG A 5 -39.55 13.28 36.13
C ARG A 5 -40.09 12.06 35.36
N CYS A 6 -39.39 10.92 35.55
CA CYS A 6 -39.87 9.53 35.64
C CYS A 6 -40.79 8.93 34.55
N GLY A 7 -40.54 7.67 34.17
CA GLY A 7 -41.55 6.84 33.48
C GLY A 7 -41.04 5.46 33.02
N SER A 8 -41.34 4.40 33.78
CA SER A 8 -41.06 3.00 33.44
C SER A 8 -42.36 2.21 33.22
N GLY A 9 -42.45 1.35 32.19
CA GLY A 9 -43.55 0.38 32.08
C GLY A 9 -43.66 -0.32 30.71
N PRO A 10 -43.94 -1.65 30.64
CA PRO A 10 -44.00 -2.45 29.40
C PRO A 10 -45.43 -2.65 28.86
N PRO A 11 -45.60 -3.31 27.69
CA PRO A 11 -46.36 -4.58 27.70
C PRO A 11 -45.99 -5.65 26.61
N ILE A 12 -46.09 -6.95 26.98
CA ILE A 12 -46.96 -8.04 26.39
C ILE A 12 -46.84 -8.37 24.87
N GLU A 13 -46.87 -9.61 24.32
CA GLU A 13 -46.79 -11.04 24.75
C GLU A 13 -46.63 -11.94 23.47
N LEU A 14 -46.75 -13.28 23.63
CA LEU A 14 -46.86 -14.38 22.63
C LEU A 14 -45.53 -14.99 22.11
N LEU A 15 -45.29 -16.31 22.19
CA LEU A 15 -46.05 -17.41 22.85
C LEU A 15 -45.11 -18.59 23.21
N GLU A 16 -45.55 -19.45 24.13
CA GLU A 16 -44.92 -20.69 24.67
C GLU A 16 -44.71 -21.79 23.59
N PHE A 17 -43.94 -22.89 23.74
CA PHE A 17 -43.72 -23.87 24.84
C PHE A 17 -42.22 -24.31 24.92
N HIS A 18 -41.58 -24.64 26.08
CA HIS A 18 -41.77 -25.78 27.02
C HIS A 18 -41.54 -27.18 26.36
N LEU A 19 -40.88 -28.22 26.91
CA LEU A 19 -40.09 -28.59 28.13
C LEU A 19 -39.26 -29.87 27.76
N ASP A 20 -38.26 -30.42 28.47
CA ASP A 20 -37.32 -29.99 29.55
C ASP A 20 -36.25 -31.11 29.77
N SER A 21 -35.22 -30.84 30.59
CA SER A 21 -34.45 -31.81 31.40
C SER A 21 -33.40 -32.69 30.66
N SER A 22 -32.29 -33.14 31.26
CA SER A 22 -31.76 -32.93 32.62
C SER A 22 -30.23 -33.08 32.65
N LEU A 23 -29.58 -32.45 33.63
CA LEU A 23 -28.22 -32.81 34.05
C LEU A 23 -28.22 -34.19 34.70
N ASN A 24 -27.12 -34.95 34.54
CA ASN A 24 -26.68 -35.82 35.63
C ASN A 24 -25.16 -36.01 35.70
N ASN A 25 -24.68 -36.30 36.91
CA ASN A 25 -23.29 -36.16 37.34
C ASN A 25 -22.44 -37.44 37.20
N ASN A 26 -21.11 -37.22 37.16
CA ASN A 26 -20.04 -38.06 37.71
C ASN A 26 -20.05 -39.59 37.50
N LEU A 27 -18.93 -40.12 36.96
CA LEU A 27 -18.25 -41.28 37.57
C LEU A 27 -16.76 -41.34 37.17
N ARG A 28 -15.90 -41.66 38.14
CA ARG A 28 -14.47 -41.94 37.93
C ARG A 28 -14.27 -43.37 37.43
N GLY A 29 -13.30 -43.60 36.55
CA GLY A 29 -12.85 -44.96 36.19
C GLY A 29 -11.49 -44.99 35.50
N THR A 30 -10.54 -45.76 36.03
CA THR A 30 -9.18 -45.94 35.47
C THR A 30 -9.02 -47.32 34.82
N LYS A 31 -8.58 -47.37 33.55
CA LYS A 31 -7.50 -48.25 33.02
C LYS A 31 -7.49 -48.36 31.49
N LYS A 32 -6.32 -48.07 30.90
CA LYS A 32 -5.49 -48.97 30.06
C LYS A 32 -6.24 -50.00 29.18
N GLY A 33 -6.15 -49.87 27.84
CA GLY A 33 -6.40 -51.00 26.95
C GLY A 33 -6.67 -50.64 25.49
N PHE A 34 -5.86 -51.24 24.61
CA PHE A 34 -5.98 -51.45 23.17
C PHE A 34 -7.36 -51.41 22.48
N CYS A 35 -7.31 -50.99 21.20
CA CYS A 35 -8.27 -51.09 20.11
C CYS A 35 -9.47 -52.05 20.23
N GLU A 36 -10.68 -51.49 20.14
CA GLU A 36 -11.80 -52.00 19.33
C GLU A 36 -12.91 -50.93 19.20
N ASN A 37 -13.49 -50.78 17.99
CA ASN A 37 -14.90 -50.41 17.71
C ASN A 37 -15.10 -49.98 16.25
N ILE A 38 -15.63 -50.91 15.45
CA ILE A 38 -16.69 -50.68 14.45
C ILE A 38 -17.99 -50.67 15.29
N GLU A 39 -19.02 -49.83 15.16
CA GLU A 39 -19.81 -49.28 14.05
C GLU A 39 -20.44 -47.94 14.54
N GLU A 40 -20.95 -47.00 13.73
CA GLU A 40 -22.28 -47.03 13.09
C GLU A 40 -22.33 -45.96 11.98
N VAL A 41 -22.93 -46.29 10.83
CA VAL A 41 -23.04 -45.37 9.67
C VAL A 41 -24.39 -44.65 9.67
N LYS A 42 -24.37 -43.31 9.62
CA LYS A 42 -25.47 -42.52 9.04
C LYS A 42 -24.94 -41.61 7.93
N ASN A 43 -25.66 -41.62 6.81
CA ASN A 43 -25.17 -41.26 5.49
C ASN A 43 -25.81 -39.96 5.02
N GLU A 44 -25.02 -38.89 4.88
CA GLU A 44 -25.37 -37.74 4.04
C GLU A 44 -24.20 -37.32 3.14
N LYS A 45 -24.19 -37.90 1.94
CA LYS A 45 -23.71 -37.35 0.65
C LYS A 45 -22.24 -36.91 0.56
N ASN A 46 -21.49 -37.68 -0.24
CA ASN A 46 -20.30 -37.29 -1.00
C ASN A 46 -19.01 -37.02 -0.21
N THR A 47 -18.34 -38.10 0.22
CA THR A 47 -16.89 -38.10 0.49
C THR A 47 -16.21 -39.32 -0.13
N CYS A 48 -15.25 -39.10 -1.02
CA CYS A 48 -14.28 -40.13 -1.40
C CYS A 48 -13.24 -40.25 -0.29
N SER A 49 -13.03 -41.45 0.24
CA SER A 49 -11.96 -41.73 1.20
C SER A 49 -10.72 -42.24 0.47
N ILE A 50 -9.58 -41.54 0.62
CA ILE A 50 -8.28 -42.04 0.17
C ILE A 50 -7.76 -43.03 1.21
N LEU A 51 -7.57 -44.29 0.78
CA LEU A 51 -6.86 -45.30 1.56
C LEU A 51 -5.42 -45.41 1.03
N VAL A 52 -4.43 -44.94 1.80
CA VAL A 52 -3.02 -45.14 1.47
C VAL A 52 -2.55 -46.47 2.07
N VAL A 53 -2.42 -47.49 1.23
CA VAL A 53 -1.68 -48.72 1.55
C VAL A 53 -0.50 -48.83 0.58
N CYS A 54 0.65 -49.24 1.09
CA CYS A 54 1.91 -49.25 0.34
C CYS A 54 1.93 -50.29 -0.79
N GLY A 55 2.31 -49.83 -2.00
CA GLY A 55 2.90 -50.67 -3.04
C GLY A 55 1.92 -51.28 -4.04
N PHE A 56 2.31 -51.19 -5.32
CA PHE A 56 1.67 -51.78 -6.51
C PHE A 56 0.28 -51.24 -6.91
N LEU A 57 0.30 -50.41 -7.96
CA LEU A 57 -0.88 -49.97 -8.70
C LEU A 57 -1.25 -51.03 -9.76
N LEU A 58 -2.43 -51.64 -9.63
CA LEU A 58 -2.97 -52.59 -10.60
C LEU A 58 -4.28 -51.99 -11.16
N LEU A 59 -4.24 -51.51 -12.40
CA LEU A 59 -5.40 -50.96 -13.09
C LEU A 59 -6.27 -52.09 -13.65
N MET A 60 -7.48 -52.23 -13.12
CA MET A 60 -8.60 -52.92 -13.76
C MET A 60 -9.71 -51.89 -13.94
N GLY A 61 -10.23 -51.75 -15.16
CA GLY A 61 -11.19 -50.69 -15.51
C GLY A 61 -12.66 -51.10 -15.40
N GLY A 62 -13.54 -50.12 -15.61
CA GLY A 62 -14.91 -50.33 -16.06
C GLY A 62 -16.03 -50.15 -15.04
N CYS A 63 -16.58 -48.93 -14.96
CA CYS A 63 -18.04 -48.69 -14.99
C CYS A 63 -18.32 -47.18 -15.16
N PRO A 64 -19.07 -46.73 -16.18
CA PRO A 64 -19.53 -45.35 -16.28
C PRO A 64 -20.88 -45.17 -15.57
N LEU A 65 -21.05 -44.09 -14.81
CA LEU A 65 -22.37 -43.64 -14.36
C LEU A 65 -22.85 -42.51 -15.29
N ASP A 66 -23.90 -42.77 -16.06
CA ASP A 66 -24.50 -41.82 -17.00
C ASP A 66 -25.48 -40.86 -16.29
N LEU A 67 -25.30 -39.55 -16.53
CA LEU A 67 -26.32 -38.51 -16.31
C LEU A 67 -26.26 -37.45 -17.42
N GLY A 68 -26.50 -37.88 -18.66
CA GLY A 68 -27.33 -37.18 -19.66
C GLY A 68 -27.13 -35.67 -19.91
N ALA A 69 -26.37 -35.35 -20.96
CA ALA A 69 -26.68 -34.24 -21.87
C ALA A 69 -26.26 -34.65 -23.29
N GLY A 70 -27.15 -34.50 -24.27
CA GLY A 70 -27.01 -35.18 -25.57
C GLY A 70 -25.91 -34.64 -26.48
N SER A 71 -24.87 -35.44 -26.71
CA SER A 71 -24.06 -35.43 -27.95
C SER A 71 -23.27 -36.73 -28.09
N ASN A 72 -23.50 -37.45 -29.20
CA ASN A 72 -22.72 -38.55 -29.79
C ASN A 72 -21.88 -39.48 -28.85
N PRO A 73 -22.34 -40.70 -28.53
CA PRO A 73 -21.51 -41.73 -27.90
C PRO A 73 -20.56 -42.38 -28.94
N ASP A 74 -19.40 -42.84 -28.49
CA ASP A 74 -18.29 -43.46 -29.25
C ASP A 74 -17.35 -42.52 -30.03
N ALA A 75 -16.57 -41.76 -29.27
CA ALA A 75 -15.28 -41.23 -29.70
C ALA A 75 -14.16 -41.77 -28.79
N THR A 76 -13.71 -43.01 -29.04
CA THR A 76 -12.49 -43.54 -28.42
C THR A 76 -11.27 -42.74 -28.92
N PRO A 77 -10.34 -42.31 -28.04
CA PRO A 77 -9.18 -41.52 -28.45
C PRO A 77 -8.27 -42.32 -29.39
N LEU A 78 -7.80 -41.68 -30.46
CA LEU A 78 -7.04 -42.29 -31.57
C LEU A 78 -5.56 -42.55 -31.26
N LEU A 79 -5.20 -42.75 -29.98
CA LEU A 79 -3.81 -42.79 -29.53
C LEU A 79 -3.41 -44.21 -29.08
N GLU A 80 -2.30 -44.72 -29.63
CA GLU A 80 -1.68 -45.95 -29.14
C GLU A 80 -1.10 -45.77 -27.72
N PRO A 81 -1.01 -46.85 -26.91
CA PRO A 81 -0.35 -46.80 -25.61
C PRO A 81 1.11 -46.32 -25.71
N GLY A 82 1.41 -45.15 -25.13
CA GLY A 82 2.73 -44.53 -25.20
C GLY A 82 2.89 -43.42 -26.24
N ALA A 83 1.83 -43.06 -26.99
CA ALA A 83 1.86 -41.97 -27.97
C ALA A 83 1.96 -40.54 -27.37
N PHE A 84 2.01 -40.42 -26.04
CA PHE A 84 2.10 -39.14 -25.33
C PHE A 84 3.21 -39.14 -24.26
N THR A 85 3.84 -37.99 -24.08
CA THR A 85 4.68 -37.70 -22.89
C THR A 85 4.24 -36.39 -22.26
N MET A 86 4.10 -36.37 -20.93
CA MET A 86 3.83 -35.14 -20.17
C MET A 86 5.04 -34.77 -19.33
N ASN A 87 5.51 -33.53 -19.47
CA ASN A 87 6.57 -32.96 -18.65
C ASN A 87 6.21 -31.51 -18.30
N ASN A 88 6.02 -31.22 -17.01
CA ASN A 88 5.86 -29.86 -16.49
C ASN A 88 4.79 -28.99 -17.19
N GLY A 89 3.60 -29.55 -17.45
CA GLY A 89 2.49 -28.86 -18.12
C GLY A 89 2.56 -28.81 -19.65
N VAL A 90 3.63 -29.35 -20.24
CA VAL A 90 3.77 -29.58 -21.68
C VAL A 90 3.34 -31.02 -22.00
N ILE A 91 2.47 -31.19 -22.99
CA ILE A 91 2.00 -32.48 -23.49
C ILE A 91 2.47 -32.64 -24.94
N ASP A 92 3.37 -33.58 -25.15
CA ASP A 92 3.85 -33.95 -26.48
C ASP A 92 3.12 -35.19 -26.99
N ILE A 93 2.45 -35.08 -28.13
CA ILE A 93 1.75 -36.18 -28.81
C ILE A 93 2.41 -36.42 -30.17
N ALA A 94 2.73 -37.67 -30.47
CA ALA A 94 3.41 -38.07 -31.70
C ALA A 94 2.75 -39.29 -32.35
N ASN A 95 3.12 -39.57 -33.60
CA ASN A 95 2.65 -40.73 -34.38
C ASN A 95 1.12 -40.81 -34.54
N ILE A 96 0.44 -39.66 -34.55
CA ILE A 96 -1.02 -39.60 -34.73
C ILE A 96 -1.36 -39.92 -36.18
N VAL A 97 -2.16 -40.96 -36.38
CA VAL A 97 -2.74 -41.32 -37.69
C VAL A 97 -4.25 -41.25 -37.54
N LEU A 98 -4.90 -40.42 -38.36
CA LEU A 98 -6.35 -40.34 -38.39
C LEU A 98 -6.92 -41.49 -39.24
N PRO A 99 -8.07 -42.07 -38.87
CA PRO A 99 -8.78 -43.01 -39.74
C PRO A 99 -8.99 -42.42 -41.15
N GLN A 100 -9.00 -43.28 -42.17
CA GLN A 100 -9.24 -42.83 -43.54
C GLN A 100 -10.61 -42.13 -43.63
N PHE A 101 -10.61 -40.90 -44.16
CA PHE A 101 -11.83 -40.18 -44.47
C PHE A 101 -12.21 -40.42 -45.93
N ILE A 102 -13.37 -41.03 -46.15
CA ILE A 102 -14.00 -41.21 -47.46
C ILE A 102 -15.15 -40.18 -47.54
N PRO A 103 -15.01 -39.07 -48.29
CA PRO A 103 -16.09 -38.12 -48.48
C PRO A 103 -17.28 -38.75 -49.23
N PRO A 104 -18.53 -38.45 -48.84
CA PRO A 104 -19.71 -38.97 -49.53
C PRO A 104 -19.86 -38.39 -50.94
N GLN A 105 -20.60 -39.09 -51.80
CA GLN A 105 -21.08 -38.53 -53.06
C GLN A 105 -22.10 -37.41 -52.75
N PRO A 106 -22.03 -36.20 -53.37
CA PRO A 106 -22.89 -35.07 -53.01
C PRO A 106 -24.40 -35.25 -53.25
N TRP A 107 -24.79 -36.25 -54.05
CA TRP A 107 -26.16 -36.44 -54.51
C TRP A 107 -26.75 -37.75 -53.99
N GLY A 108 -27.86 -37.65 -53.26
CA GLY A 108 -28.51 -38.80 -52.65
C GLY A 108 -29.27 -39.67 -53.65
N ARG A 109 -28.65 -40.76 -54.09
CA ARG A 109 -29.32 -41.96 -54.65
C ARG A 109 -30.14 -41.79 -55.94
N ASP A 110 -29.89 -40.74 -56.73
CA ASP A 110 -30.29 -40.69 -58.15
C ASP A 110 -29.19 -41.33 -59.01
N TYR A 111 -29.54 -42.41 -59.72
CA TYR A 111 -28.63 -43.30 -60.46
C TYR A 111 -28.13 -42.71 -61.80
N THR A 112 -27.86 -41.40 -61.86
CA THR A 112 -27.44 -40.69 -63.09
C THR A 112 -26.16 -39.88 -62.95
N ALA A 113 -25.53 -39.86 -61.78
CA ALA A 113 -24.12 -39.53 -61.62
C ALA A 113 -23.36 -40.84 -61.39
N ASP A 114 -22.34 -41.09 -62.19
CA ASP A 114 -21.38 -42.15 -61.92
C ASP A 114 -20.69 -41.93 -60.57
N ALA A 115 -20.14 -43.02 -60.06
CA ALA A 115 -19.22 -43.02 -58.93
C ALA A 115 -17.82 -43.54 -59.33
N ASP A 116 -17.62 -43.82 -60.62
CA ASP A 116 -16.38 -44.26 -61.25
C ASP A 116 -15.70 -43.02 -61.86
N PHE A 117 -14.38 -42.90 -61.74
CA PHE A 117 -13.62 -41.83 -62.39
C PHE A 117 -13.01 -42.29 -63.74
N ASP A 118 -13.21 -43.57 -64.14
CA ASP A 118 -12.81 -44.22 -65.41
C ASP A 118 -11.38 -43.92 -65.90
N GLY A 119 -10.44 -43.63 -64.98
CA GLY A 119 -9.07 -43.24 -65.32
C GLY A 119 -8.92 -41.80 -65.83
N ASN A 120 -9.98 -40.99 -65.81
CA ASN A 120 -9.94 -39.55 -66.08
C ASN A 120 -9.38 -38.74 -64.89
N GLY A 121 -9.32 -39.36 -63.70
CA GLY A 121 -8.66 -38.84 -62.51
C GLY A 121 -9.35 -37.63 -61.87
N PRO A 122 -9.71 -37.66 -60.58
CA PRO A 122 -10.21 -36.47 -59.92
C PRO A 122 -9.13 -35.39 -59.80
N LYS A 123 -9.51 -34.13 -60.03
CA LYS A 123 -8.88 -33.02 -59.31
C LYS A 123 -9.26 -33.17 -57.84
N VAL A 124 -8.27 -33.40 -57.00
CA VAL A 124 -8.40 -33.54 -55.55
C VAL A 124 -7.99 -32.23 -54.87
N SER A 125 -8.75 -31.84 -53.86
CA SER A 125 -8.49 -30.70 -52.97
C SER A 125 -8.75 -31.16 -51.53
N ILE A 126 -7.77 -31.01 -50.64
CA ILE A 126 -7.80 -31.49 -49.25
C ILE A 126 -7.41 -30.36 -48.31
N ASP A 127 -8.21 -30.15 -47.27
CA ASP A 127 -7.87 -29.29 -46.14
C ASP A 127 -7.81 -30.10 -44.84
N VAL A 128 -6.80 -29.83 -44.03
CA VAL A 128 -6.66 -30.38 -42.68
C VAL A 128 -6.43 -29.24 -41.71
N SER A 129 -7.15 -29.20 -40.60
CA SER A 129 -6.87 -28.24 -39.52
C SER A 129 -6.90 -28.90 -38.14
N ILE A 130 -6.16 -28.32 -37.18
CA ILE A 130 -6.17 -28.73 -35.78
C ILE A 130 -6.64 -27.59 -34.88
N ARG A 131 -7.48 -27.92 -33.90
CA ARG A 131 -8.04 -26.94 -32.95
C ARG A 131 -8.25 -27.51 -31.56
N ILE A 132 -8.07 -26.65 -30.56
CA ILE A 132 -8.67 -26.87 -29.25
C ILE A 132 -10.10 -26.32 -29.30
N LYS A 133 -11.07 -27.09 -28.84
CA LYS A 133 -12.46 -26.61 -28.71
C LYS A 133 -12.52 -25.59 -27.54
N PRO A 134 -12.99 -24.34 -27.77
CA PRO A 134 -12.90 -23.27 -26.78
C PRO A 134 -13.49 -23.64 -25.41
N GLY A 135 -12.77 -23.29 -24.34
CA GLY A 135 -13.19 -23.58 -22.97
C GLY A 135 -13.08 -25.06 -22.54
N THR A 136 -12.48 -25.92 -23.36
CA THR A 136 -12.26 -27.35 -23.07
C THR A 136 -10.79 -27.75 -23.22
N GLY A 137 -10.42 -28.91 -22.68
CA GLY A 137 -9.14 -29.57 -22.98
C GLY A 137 -9.19 -30.52 -24.18
N GLU A 138 -10.14 -30.34 -25.11
CA GLU A 138 -10.33 -31.27 -26.24
C GLU A 138 -9.56 -30.80 -27.49
N LEU A 139 -8.64 -31.65 -27.97
CA LEU A 139 -7.97 -31.48 -29.26
C LEU A 139 -8.72 -32.26 -30.35
N TRP A 140 -9.05 -31.54 -31.43
CA TRP A 140 -9.75 -32.06 -32.60
C TRP A 140 -8.94 -31.78 -33.87
N ALA A 141 -9.06 -32.67 -34.85
CA ALA A 141 -8.64 -32.42 -36.23
C ALA A 141 -9.87 -32.41 -37.15
N ASP A 142 -10.03 -31.33 -37.93
CA ASP A 142 -11.04 -31.25 -38.99
C ASP A 142 -10.38 -31.58 -40.31
N VAL A 143 -11.01 -32.45 -41.12
CA VAL A 143 -10.52 -32.88 -42.43
C VAL A 143 -11.63 -32.72 -43.45
N SER A 144 -11.36 -32.02 -44.56
CA SER A 144 -12.25 -32.00 -45.72
C SER A 144 -11.52 -32.42 -46.98
N MET A 145 -12.27 -33.06 -47.88
CA MET A 145 -11.78 -33.52 -49.18
C MET A 145 -12.87 -33.30 -50.22
N SER A 146 -12.43 -32.86 -51.39
CA SER A 146 -13.23 -32.76 -52.62
C SER A 146 -12.43 -33.41 -53.73
N ALA A 147 -12.92 -34.53 -54.27
CA ALA A 147 -12.40 -35.17 -55.46
C ALA A 147 -13.44 -34.97 -56.57
N LYS A 148 -13.07 -34.30 -57.65
CA LYS A 148 -13.98 -33.98 -58.76
C LYS A 148 -13.33 -34.32 -60.09
N GLU A 149 -14.03 -35.09 -60.91
CA GLU A 149 -13.61 -35.48 -62.24
C GLU A 149 -13.28 -34.28 -63.14
N THR A 150 -12.29 -34.47 -64.01
CA THR A 150 -11.82 -33.44 -64.95
C THR A 150 -12.55 -33.49 -66.31
N ALA A 151 -13.36 -34.53 -66.53
CA ALA A 151 -14.16 -34.81 -67.72
C ALA A 151 -15.68 -34.49 -67.51
N PRO A 152 -16.52 -34.55 -68.56
CA PRO A 152 -17.90 -34.00 -68.54
C PRO A 152 -19.00 -34.83 -67.85
N ASP A 153 -18.65 -35.92 -67.17
CA ASP A 153 -19.51 -37.00 -66.63
C ASP A 153 -20.14 -36.65 -65.27
N TRP A 154 -19.43 -35.82 -64.50
CA TRP A 154 -19.83 -35.23 -63.20
C TRP A 154 -19.60 -36.09 -61.96
N THR A 155 -18.64 -37.03 -61.97
CA THR A 155 -18.25 -37.73 -60.74
C THR A 155 -17.61 -36.76 -59.73
N GLU A 156 -18.20 -36.67 -58.53
CA GLU A 156 -17.70 -35.88 -57.41
C GLU A 156 -17.87 -36.67 -56.09
N ALA A 157 -16.84 -36.68 -55.26
CA ALA A 157 -16.88 -37.13 -53.87
C ALA A 157 -16.46 -35.97 -52.97
N LYS A 158 -17.32 -35.51 -52.07
CA LYS A 158 -17.07 -34.29 -51.28
C LYS A 158 -17.69 -34.30 -49.89
N GLY A 159 -16.90 -33.92 -48.90
CA GLY A 159 -17.39 -33.69 -47.55
C GLY A 159 -16.31 -33.26 -46.58
N ALA A 160 -16.71 -33.21 -45.31
CA ALA A 160 -15.83 -32.95 -44.19
C ALA A 160 -16.16 -33.90 -43.03
N THR A 161 -15.17 -34.19 -42.20
CA THR A 161 -15.30 -34.94 -40.94
C THR A 161 -14.44 -34.32 -39.84
N THR A 162 -14.70 -34.69 -38.60
CA THR A 162 -13.96 -34.20 -37.43
C THR A 162 -13.51 -35.36 -36.56
N PHE A 163 -12.21 -35.51 -36.37
CA PHE A 163 -11.61 -36.54 -35.54
C PHE A 163 -11.28 -36.01 -34.15
N PHE A 164 -11.73 -36.72 -33.12
CA PHE A 164 -11.33 -36.50 -31.74
C PHE A 164 -9.95 -37.13 -31.50
N ILE A 165 -8.97 -36.34 -31.08
CA ILE A 165 -7.61 -36.85 -30.80
C ILE A 165 -7.48 -37.19 -29.32
N LEU A 166 -7.76 -36.22 -28.44
CA LEU A 166 -7.73 -36.40 -26.98
C LEU A 166 -8.62 -35.38 -26.26
N ARG A 167 -8.94 -35.70 -25.00
CA ARG A 167 -9.42 -34.75 -23.99
C ARG A 167 -8.44 -34.76 -22.83
N HIS A 168 -8.10 -33.58 -22.34
CA HIS A 168 -7.45 -33.36 -21.05
C HIS A 168 -8.42 -32.70 -20.07
N ASP A 169 -8.17 -32.88 -18.78
CA ASP A 169 -9.00 -32.33 -17.69
C ASP A 169 -8.77 -30.82 -17.47
N ARG A 170 -7.76 -30.25 -18.14
CA ARG A 170 -7.40 -28.82 -18.08
C ARG A 170 -7.52 -28.17 -19.46
N PRO A 171 -7.83 -26.86 -19.54
CA PRO A 171 -7.77 -26.10 -20.79
C PRO A 171 -6.39 -26.19 -21.44
N LEU A 172 -6.36 -26.27 -22.77
CA LEU A 172 -5.13 -26.46 -23.56
C LEU A 172 -4.94 -25.36 -24.61
N THR A 173 -3.69 -25.10 -24.96
CA THR A 173 -3.31 -24.38 -26.19
C THR A 173 -2.38 -25.25 -27.04
N ILE A 174 -2.37 -25.02 -28.35
CA ILE A 174 -1.41 -25.63 -29.28
C ILE A 174 -0.21 -24.69 -29.35
N ALA A 175 0.94 -25.16 -28.85
CA ALA A 175 2.23 -24.46 -28.88
C ALA A 175 3.04 -24.82 -30.14
N ALA A 176 2.91 -26.07 -30.62
CA ALA A 176 3.37 -26.48 -31.94
C ALA A 176 2.44 -27.55 -32.54
N PRO A 177 2.28 -27.64 -33.87
CA PRO A 177 2.87 -26.78 -34.91
C PRO A 177 2.33 -25.34 -34.91
N GLN A 178 3.04 -24.44 -35.60
CA GLN A 178 2.72 -23.01 -35.63
C GLN A 178 1.58 -22.71 -36.61
N ALA A 179 1.63 -23.28 -37.81
CA ALA A 179 0.48 -23.31 -38.70
C ALA A 179 -0.52 -24.37 -38.20
N ARG A 180 -1.80 -24.00 -38.16
CA ARG A 180 -2.90 -24.87 -37.67
C ARG A 180 -3.71 -25.50 -38.79
N THR A 181 -3.39 -25.16 -40.03
CA THR A 181 -4.10 -25.54 -41.26
C THR A 181 -3.08 -26.01 -42.29
N TYR A 182 -3.45 -27.00 -43.09
CA TYR A 182 -2.71 -27.49 -44.25
C TYR A 182 -3.69 -27.63 -45.42
N HIS A 183 -3.26 -27.27 -46.61
CA HIS A 183 -4.06 -27.33 -47.84
C HIS A 183 -3.22 -27.96 -48.95
N PHE A 184 -3.81 -28.90 -49.70
CA PHE A 184 -3.16 -29.60 -50.80
C PHE A 184 -4.14 -29.81 -51.95
N GLU A 185 -3.71 -29.51 -53.17
CA GLU A 185 -4.43 -29.88 -54.39
C GLU A 185 -3.50 -30.61 -55.35
N TYR A 186 -4.08 -31.60 -56.06
CA TYR A 186 -3.44 -32.20 -57.22
C TYR A 186 -4.51 -32.74 -58.19
N THR A 187 -4.06 -33.29 -59.32
CA THR A 187 -4.90 -34.05 -60.23
C THR A 187 -4.34 -35.46 -60.28
N ASP A 188 -5.15 -36.43 -59.90
CA ASP A 188 -4.83 -37.85 -60.08
C ASP A 188 -4.80 -38.17 -61.58
N THR A 189 -3.97 -39.12 -61.97
CA THR A 189 -3.71 -39.49 -63.37
C THR A 189 -3.55 -41.01 -63.56
N ASN A 190 -3.75 -41.81 -62.52
CA ASN A 190 -3.59 -43.27 -62.57
C ASN A 190 -4.55 -43.96 -61.57
N HIS A 191 -4.22 -45.17 -61.09
CA HIS A 191 -5.05 -45.92 -60.13
C HIS A 191 -4.25 -46.40 -58.89
N ASP A 192 -3.06 -45.83 -58.66
CA ASP A 192 -2.19 -46.15 -57.52
C ASP A 192 -2.41 -45.11 -56.40
N ASP A 193 -2.22 -45.51 -55.13
CA ASP A 193 -2.33 -44.58 -53.99
C ASP A 193 -1.27 -43.47 -54.06
N ASP A 194 -1.72 -42.22 -54.05
CA ASP A 194 -0.85 -41.04 -54.02
C ASP A 194 -0.33 -40.70 -52.61
N MET A 195 0.80 -40.00 -52.57
CA MET A 195 1.40 -39.56 -51.31
C MET A 195 1.94 -38.13 -51.40
N ASP A 196 1.40 -37.26 -50.55
CA ASP A 196 2.00 -35.97 -50.23
C ASP A 196 2.82 -36.03 -48.92
N LYS A 197 3.86 -35.21 -48.83
CA LYS A 197 4.83 -35.18 -47.71
C LYS A 197 4.49 -34.17 -46.61
N GLY A 198 3.36 -33.47 -46.70
CA GLY A 198 2.96 -32.43 -45.77
C GLY A 198 3.96 -31.29 -45.71
N ASP A 199 4.00 -30.60 -44.57
CA ASP A 199 5.03 -29.62 -44.24
C ASP A 199 5.41 -29.70 -42.76
N ALA A 200 6.62 -29.27 -42.39
CA ALA A 200 7.12 -29.40 -41.01
C ALA A 200 6.65 -28.28 -40.05
N ALA A 201 6.01 -27.23 -40.54
CA ALA A 201 5.55 -26.07 -39.79
C ALA A 201 4.03 -26.10 -39.47
N GLY A 202 3.28 -26.96 -40.16
CA GLY A 202 1.84 -27.17 -40.06
C GLY A 202 1.41 -28.53 -39.50
N PRO A 203 0.11 -28.85 -39.54
CA PRO A 203 -0.45 -30.04 -38.89
C PRO A 203 -0.08 -31.37 -39.55
N VAL A 204 0.19 -31.39 -40.86
CA VAL A 204 0.30 -32.63 -41.65
C VAL A 204 1.76 -33.03 -41.88
N LYS A 205 2.08 -34.28 -41.52
CA LYS A 205 3.37 -34.94 -41.77
C LYS A 205 3.38 -35.73 -43.09
N LYS A 206 2.22 -36.27 -43.50
CA LYS A 206 2.03 -37.03 -44.73
C LYS A 206 0.52 -37.18 -45.00
N LEU A 207 0.12 -37.11 -46.27
CA LEU A 207 -1.16 -37.64 -46.73
C LEU A 207 -0.91 -38.94 -47.52
N VAL A 208 -1.79 -39.93 -47.35
CA VAL A 208 -1.96 -41.03 -48.31
C VAL A 208 -3.35 -40.89 -48.88
N ILE A 209 -3.45 -40.77 -50.20
CA ILE A 209 -4.66 -40.35 -50.89
C ILE A 209 -5.05 -41.42 -51.89
N VAL A 210 -6.32 -41.81 -51.87
CA VAL A 210 -6.95 -42.62 -52.90
C VAL A 210 -7.81 -41.66 -53.71
N GLY A 211 -7.37 -41.28 -54.91
CA GLY A 211 -8.14 -40.45 -55.83
C GLY A 211 -9.05 -41.34 -56.67
N ASP A 212 -8.47 -41.98 -57.67
CA ASP A 212 -9.07 -42.93 -58.61
C ASP A 212 -8.59 -44.36 -58.29
N THR A 213 -9.50 -45.34 -58.33
CA THR A 213 -9.17 -46.75 -58.55
C THR A 213 -10.29 -47.34 -59.41
N ARG A 214 -10.12 -48.52 -60.02
CA ARG A 214 -11.20 -49.14 -60.81
C ARG A 214 -12.43 -49.50 -59.97
N GLY A 215 -13.62 -48.98 -60.33
CA GLY A 215 -14.90 -49.46 -59.80
C GLY A 215 -15.99 -48.39 -59.62
N TYR A 216 -16.45 -48.20 -58.38
CA TYR A 216 -17.41 -47.15 -58.02
C TYR A 216 -16.97 -46.54 -56.68
N GLU A 217 -15.95 -45.68 -56.73
CA GLU A 217 -15.11 -45.23 -55.62
C GLU A 217 -15.65 -43.99 -54.91
N ALA A 218 -16.43 -43.15 -55.59
CA ALA A 218 -16.98 -41.94 -55.00
C ALA A 218 -17.93 -42.29 -53.84
N GLY A 219 -17.53 -41.95 -52.61
CA GLY A 219 -18.25 -42.35 -51.39
C GLY A 219 -17.98 -43.76 -50.88
N THR A 220 -17.07 -44.54 -51.50
CA THR A 220 -16.76 -45.93 -51.07
C THR A 220 -15.27 -46.22 -50.88
N LYS A 221 -14.36 -45.56 -51.63
CA LYS A 221 -12.90 -45.71 -51.50
C LYS A 221 -12.13 -44.39 -51.64
N THR A 222 -12.55 -43.50 -52.55
CA THR A 222 -11.89 -42.20 -52.76
C THR A 222 -11.86 -41.46 -51.45
N GLY A 223 -10.67 -41.09 -50.97
CA GLY A 223 -10.48 -40.68 -49.58
C GLY A 223 -9.03 -40.41 -49.21
N VAL A 224 -8.83 -39.95 -47.97
CA VAL A 224 -7.50 -39.55 -47.46
C VAL A 224 -7.23 -40.13 -46.07
N THR A 225 -6.02 -40.66 -45.88
CA THR A 225 -5.45 -41.00 -44.57
C THR A 225 -4.44 -39.93 -44.17
N VAL A 226 -4.67 -39.28 -43.03
CA VAL A 226 -3.84 -38.16 -42.55
C VAL A 226 -2.90 -38.62 -41.46
N PHE A 227 -1.60 -38.38 -41.66
CA PHE A 227 -0.57 -38.54 -40.63
C PHE A 227 -0.21 -37.14 -40.13
N LEU A 228 -0.41 -36.86 -38.84
CA LEU A 228 -0.10 -35.56 -38.28
C LEU A 228 1.37 -35.46 -37.85
N ASN A 229 1.88 -34.24 -37.80
CA ASN A 229 3.14 -33.92 -37.13
C ASN A 229 3.01 -34.13 -35.62
N LYS A 230 4.16 -34.06 -34.93
CA LYS A 230 4.17 -33.95 -33.47
C LYS A 230 3.38 -32.70 -33.07
N ILE A 231 2.38 -32.87 -32.21
CA ILE A 231 1.63 -31.77 -31.62
C ILE A 231 2.16 -31.57 -30.19
N THR A 232 2.62 -30.36 -29.90
CA THR A 232 2.99 -29.94 -28.55
C THR A 232 1.89 -29.03 -28.03
N LEU A 233 1.24 -29.47 -26.97
CA LEU A 233 0.23 -28.70 -26.23
C LEU A 233 0.84 -28.17 -24.95
N GLU A 234 0.36 -27.00 -24.52
CA GLU A 234 0.61 -26.45 -23.20
C GLU A 234 -0.73 -26.35 -22.46
N GLU A 235 -0.74 -26.69 -21.18
CA GLU A 235 -1.87 -26.33 -20.33
C GLU A 235 -2.01 -24.81 -20.30
N ILE A 236 -3.17 -24.28 -20.71
CA ILE A 236 -3.50 -22.89 -20.43
C ILE A 236 -3.73 -22.83 -18.93
N GLY A 237 -2.74 -22.31 -18.23
CA GLY A 237 -2.84 -22.08 -16.79
C GLY A 237 -4.05 -21.21 -16.47
N THR A 238 -5.08 -21.82 -15.88
CA THR A 238 -5.49 -21.25 -14.60
C THR A 238 -4.24 -21.28 -13.71
N PRO A 239 -3.90 -20.18 -13.00
CA PRO A 239 -2.84 -20.26 -12.00
C PRO A 239 -3.18 -21.45 -11.10
N PRO A 240 -2.22 -22.35 -10.83
CA PRO A 240 -2.53 -23.70 -10.36
C PRO A 240 -3.50 -23.64 -9.18
N THR A 241 -4.57 -24.43 -9.20
CA THR A 241 -5.60 -24.35 -8.15
C THR A 241 -5.08 -24.73 -6.76
N THR A 242 -3.82 -25.17 -6.67
CA THR A 242 -2.91 -24.60 -5.66
C THR A 242 -1.47 -24.55 -6.21
N PRO A 243 -0.78 -23.39 -6.34
CA PRO A 243 0.69 -23.40 -6.29
C PRO A 243 1.11 -23.95 -4.91
N PRO A 244 2.41 -24.24 -4.65
CA PRO A 244 2.90 -24.16 -3.28
C PRO A 244 2.45 -22.79 -2.75
N ALA A 245 1.56 -22.78 -1.76
CA ALA A 245 0.77 -21.59 -1.44
C ALA A 245 1.73 -20.39 -1.36
N CYS A 246 1.46 -19.34 -2.17
CA CYS A 246 2.23 -18.10 -2.20
C CYS A 246 2.14 -17.48 -0.81
N THR A 247 3.03 -17.97 0.07
CA THR A 247 2.95 -17.75 1.51
C THR A 247 3.75 -16.49 1.74
N ILE A 248 3.04 -15.38 1.62
CA ILE A 248 3.54 -14.07 1.96
C ILE A 248 3.59 -14.02 3.48
N ASN A 249 4.78 -14.12 4.04
CA ASN A 249 5.03 -13.93 5.47
C ASN A 249 5.29 -12.44 5.69
N LEU A 250 4.23 -11.70 6.02
CA LEU A 250 4.37 -10.34 6.52
C LEU A 250 5.05 -10.38 7.89
N SER A 251 6.10 -9.59 8.06
CA SER A 251 6.84 -9.43 9.31
C SER A 251 6.97 -7.95 9.66
N VAL A 252 6.77 -7.65 10.94
CA VAL A 252 7.00 -6.37 11.61
C VAL A 252 7.28 -6.69 13.07
N ASP A 253 8.26 -6.03 13.70
CA ASP A 253 8.60 -6.34 15.10
C ASP A 253 7.42 -5.99 16.02
N GLN A 254 7.16 -6.83 17.02
CA GLN A 254 5.97 -6.73 17.88
C GLN A 254 5.89 -5.42 18.68
N SER A 255 7.04 -4.83 19.00
CA SER A 255 7.17 -3.52 19.67
C SER A 255 7.98 -2.58 18.79
N GLN A 256 7.40 -1.44 18.46
CA GLN A 256 7.99 -0.43 17.58
C GLN A 256 8.31 0.83 18.38
N SER A 257 9.60 1.13 18.52
CA SER A 257 10.09 2.34 19.19
C SER A 257 10.07 3.60 18.32
N THR A 258 9.53 3.51 17.10
CA THR A 258 9.43 4.62 16.13
C THR A 258 8.02 4.72 15.56
N ALA A 259 7.62 5.91 15.12
CA ALA A 259 6.31 6.15 14.49
C ALA A 259 6.17 5.51 13.10
N ARG A 260 7.25 5.04 12.48
CA ARG A 260 7.29 4.58 11.09
C ARG A 260 7.85 3.17 11.04
N PRO A 261 7.07 2.16 11.47
CA PRO A 261 7.51 0.76 11.46
C PRO A 261 7.88 0.32 10.04
N VAL A 262 8.90 -0.51 9.93
CA VAL A 262 9.28 -1.13 8.66
C VAL A 262 8.57 -2.48 8.55
N PHE A 263 7.70 -2.60 7.56
CA PHE A 263 7.05 -3.85 7.19
C PHE A 263 7.96 -4.57 6.19
N ASN A 264 8.22 -5.86 6.41
CA ASN A 264 9.04 -6.70 5.55
C ASN A 264 8.24 -7.94 5.14
N TRP A 265 8.50 -8.51 3.96
CA TRP A 265 7.91 -9.77 3.52
C TRP A 265 8.80 -10.51 2.53
N ASN A 266 8.66 -11.84 2.46
CA ASN A 266 9.30 -12.58 1.38
C ASN A 266 8.63 -12.27 0.03
N LYS A 267 9.44 -12.12 -1.02
CA LYS A 267 8.91 -12.02 -2.38
C LYS A 267 8.18 -13.31 -2.75
N CYS A 268 6.97 -13.16 -3.29
CA CYS A 268 6.25 -14.22 -3.96
C CYS A 268 6.57 -14.16 -5.47
N PRO A 269 7.05 -15.26 -6.10
CA PRO A 269 7.48 -15.26 -7.50
C PRO A 269 6.43 -14.76 -8.49
N ASP A 270 5.16 -15.07 -8.25
CA ASP A 270 4.06 -14.75 -9.16
C ASP A 270 3.46 -13.34 -8.92
N CYS A 271 3.96 -12.60 -7.93
CA CYS A 271 3.42 -11.29 -7.57
C CYS A 271 4.14 -10.15 -8.31
N ILE A 272 3.39 -9.42 -9.13
CA ILE A 272 3.86 -8.21 -9.80
C ILE A 272 3.84 -6.97 -8.89
N SER A 273 3.03 -7.01 -7.82
CA SER A 273 3.04 -6.02 -6.74
C SER A 273 2.36 -6.56 -5.47
N TYR A 274 2.38 -5.77 -4.39
CA TYR A 274 1.72 -6.05 -3.12
C TYR A 274 0.81 -4.88 -2.71
N TRP A 275 -0.12 -5.19 -1.81
CA TRP A 275 -0.99 -4.20 -1.17
C TRP A 275 -0.99 -4.42 0.34
N LEU A 276 -0.43 -3.45 1.06
CA LEU A 276 -0.34 -3.42 2.52
C LEU A 276 -1.55 -2.68 3.12
N HIS A 277 -2.15 -3.25 4.17
CA HIS A 277 -3.30 -2.70 4.85
C HIS A 277 -3.14 -2.82 6.37
N VAL A 278 -3.20 -1.70 7.07
CA VAL A 278 -2.97 -1.60 8.52
C VAL A 278 -4.15 -0.90 9.18
N VAL A 279 -4.73 -1.53 10.19
CA VAL A 279 -5.84 -0.99 11.01
C VAL A 279 -5.42 -0.84 12.47
N LYS A 280 -6.07 0.06 13.21
CA LYS A 280 -5.80 0.32 14.63
C LYS A 280 -6.82 -0.39 15.54
N ASN A 281 -6.41 -0.68 16.78
CA ASN A 281 -7.23 -1.18 17.92
C ASN A 281 -7.85 -2.57 17.78
N SER A 282 -8.17 -3.06 16.57
CA SER A 282 -8.79 -4.37 16.36
C SER A 282 -8.51 -4.89 14.95
N PRO A 283 -8.31 -6.22 14.74
CA PRO A 283 -8.09 -6.85 13.44
C PRO A 283 -9.38 -6.97 12.61
N ASN A 284 -10.13 -5.87 12.50
CA ASN A 284 -11.37 -5.81 11.74
C ASN A 284 -11.14 -5.11 10.39
N ALA A 285 -11.42 -5.81 9.29
CA ALA A 285 -11.31 -5.30 7.93
C ALA A 285 -12.24 -4.11 7.62
N SER A 286 -13.27 -3.88 8.44
CA SER A 286 -14.19 -2.74 8.33
C SER A 286 -13.72 -1.50 9.10
N ASN A 287 -12.65 -1.58 9.89
CA ASN A 287 -12.06 -0.41 10.53
C ASN A 287 -11.39 0.48 9.47
N PRO A 288 -11.39 1.82 9.63
CA PRO A 288 -10.63 2.69 8.75
C PRO A 288 -9.14 2.36 8.84
N ALA A 289 -8.52 2.15 7.69
CA ALA A 289 -7.10 1.87 7.60
C ALA A 289 -6.28 3.13 7.92
N VAL A 290 -5.20 2.97 8.69
CA VAL A 290 -4.19 4.02 8.92
C VAL A 290 -3.09 3.99 7.84
N VAL A 291 -2.93 2.85 7.18
CA VAL A 291 -2.10 2.66 5.98
C VAL A 291 -2.88 1.74 5.06
N ASP A 292 -3.18 2.18 3.83
CA ASP A 292 -3.75 1.36 2.78
C ASP A 292 -3.05 1.75 1.47
N VAL A 293 -2.10 0.91 1.03
CA VAL A 293 -1.20 1.24 -0.08
C VAL A 293 -0.99 0.01 -0.98
N GLY A 294 -1.36 0.16 -2.25
CA GLY A 294 -1.16 -0.83 -3.31
C GLY A 294 0.01 -0.49 -4.23
N GLY A 295 0.33 -1.38 -5.15
CA GLY A 295 1.36 -1.16 -6.18
C GLY A 295 2.80 -1.25 -5.67
N LEU A 296 3.02 -1.78 -4.47
CA LEU A 296 4.35 -1.96 -3.89
C LEU A 296 5.10 -3.06 -4.67
N THR A 297 6.27 -2.77 -5.24
CA THR A 297 7.06 -3.75 -6.03
C THR A 297 8.24 -4.36 -5.25
N GLY A 298 8.54 -3.82 -4.07
CA GLY A 298 9.61 -4.30 -3.19
C GLY A 298 9.19 -5.46 -2.26
N ASP A 299 10.09 -5.79 -1.35
CA ASP A 299 9.98 -6.73 -0.21
C ASP A 299 9.86 -6.01 1.15
N SER A 300 9.83 -4.68 1.15
CA SER A 300 9.63 -3.88 2.36
C SER A 300 8.85 -2.59 2.07
N TYR A 301 8.22 -2.03 3.10
CA TYR A 301 7.61 -0.71 3.07
C TYR A 301 7.73 -0.01 4.44
N GLN A 302 8.03 1.29 4.41
CA GLN A 302 7.97 2.16 5.57
C GLN A 302 6.95 3.29 5.31
N PRO A 303 5.99 3.54 6.22
CA PRO A 303 5.06 4.66 6.09
C PRO A 303 5.75 6.02 6.01
N THR A 304 5.24 6.90 5.15
CA THR A 304 5.67 8.31 5.06
C THR A 304 4.98 9.22 6.09
N THR A 305 3.98 8.69 6.79
CA THR A 305 3.22 9.34 7.86
C THR A 305 3.45 8.63 9.20
N ASP A 306 3.41 9.39 10.28
CA ASP A 306 3.67 8.90 11.63
C ASP A 306 2.44 8.16 12.19
N LEU A 307 2.61 6.89 12.56
CA LEU A 307 1.62 6.14 13.31
C LEU A 307 1.64 6.58 14.77
N GLN A 308 0.46 6.90 15.29
CA GLN A 308 0.23 7.28 16.68
C GLN A 308 0.40 6.08 17.63
N PRO A 309 0.87 6.25 18.88
CA PRO A 309 1.01 5.14 19.83
C PRO A 309 -0.25 4.28 20.00
N GLY A 310 -0.08 2.97 20.18
CA GLY A 310 -1.16 2.00 20.40
C GLY A 310 -0.97 0.69 19.62
N THR A 311 -1.97 -0.20 19.71
CA THR A 311 -1.97 -1.52 19.04
C THR A 311 -2.52 -1.44 17.62
N TYR A 312 -1.84 -2.13 16.70
CA TYR A 312 -2.12 -2.16 15.28
C TYR A 312 -2.10 -3.59 14.75
N TYR A 313 -2.82 -3.77 13.64
CA TYR A 313 -2.96 -5.04 12.95
C TYR A 313 -2.70 -4.82 11.47
N ALA A 314 -1.61 -5.40 10.96
CA ALA A 314 -1.20 -5.31 9.57
C ALA A 314 -1.50 -6.61 8.82
N ARG A 315 -1.92 -6.50 7.55
CA ARG A 315 -2.03 -7.63 6.63
C ARG A 315 -1.57 -7.21 5.24
N LEU A 316 -1.13 -8.19 4.46
CA LEU A 316 -0.59 -8.00 3.12
C LEU A 316 -1.34 -8.90 2.14
N LYS A 317 -1.45 -8.52 0.88
CA LYS A 317 -1.81 -9.42 -0.22
C LYS A 317 -0.87 -9.19 -1.39
N GLY A 318 -0.60 -10.25 -2.14
CA GLY A 318 0.04 -10.16 -3.44
C GLY A 318 -0.96 -9.78 -4.54
N VAL A 319 -0.44 -9.29 -5.66
CA VAL A 319 -1.19 -9.03 -6.89
C VAL A 319 -0.46 -9.72 -8.04
N THR A 320 -1.15 -10.61 -8.74
CA THR A 320 -0.61 -11.46 -9.81
C THR A 320 -1.37 -11.19 -11.10
N GLY A 321 -0.68 -10.76 -12.15
CA GLY A 321 -1.32 -10.43 -13.44
C GLY A 321 -2.48 -9.42 -13.34
N GLY A 322 -2.41 -8.48 -12.40
CA GLY A 322 -3.48 -7.52 -12.11
C GLY A 322 -4.60 -8.04 -11.19
N THR A 323 -4.61 -9.33 -10.84
CA THR A 323 -5.60 -9.94 -9.94
C THR A 323 -5.15 -9.90 -8.49
N ASN A 324 -6.04 -9.53 -7.58
CA ASN A 324 -5.78 -9.54 -6.13
C ASN A 324 -5.69 -10.97 -5.60
N GLY A 325 -4.57 -11.30 -4.94
CA GLY A 325 -4.42 -12.53 -4.16
C GLY A 325 -5.14 -12.47 -2.80
N ARG A 326 -5.08 -13.58 -2.06
CA ARG A 326 -5.63 -13.68 -0.71
C ARG A 326 -4.82 -12.82 0.27
N TRP A 327 -5.50 -12.17 1.22
CA TRP A 327 -4.85 -11.52 2.36
C TRP A 327 -4.18 -12.53 3.27
N THR A 328 -3.03 -12.17 3.84
CA THR A 328 -2.46 -12.83 5.01
C THR A 328 -3.41 -12.76 6.21
N GLY A 329 -3.12 -13.55 7.25
CA GLY A 329 -3.60 -13.22 8.59
C GLY A 329 -3.14 -11.82 9.03
N PHE A 330 -3.80 -11.26 10.04
CA PHE A 330 -3.33 -10.05 10.67
C PHE A 330 -2.13 -10.34 11.56
N GLN A 331 -1.02 -9.64 11.32
CA GLN A 331 0.11 -9.54 12.23
C GLN A 331 -0.15 -8.38 13.21
N GLU A 332 -0.17 -8.70 14.50
CA GLU A 332 -0.27 -7.69 15.56
C GLU A 332 1.11 -7.07 15.84
N PHE A 333 1.13 -5.76 16.09
CA PHE A 333 2.28 -5.03 16.62
C PHE A 333 1.79 -3.81 17.42
N THR A 334 2.64 -3.29 18.31
CA THR A 334 2.41 -2.04 19.03
C THR A 334 3.37 -0.97 18.53
N VAL A 335 2.85 0.24 18.29
CA VAL A 335 3.68 1.45 18.28
C VAL A 335 3.74 1.90 19.72
N GLU A 336 4.90 1.72 20.34
CA GLU A 336 5.09 2.12 21.72
C GLU A 336 5.09 3.65 21.80
N SER A 337 4.41 4.19 22.80
CA SER A 337 4.73 5.55 23.24
C SER A 337 6.12 5.46 23.86
N THR A 338 7.17 5.65 23.06
CA THR A 338 8.48 5.94 23.61
C THR A 338 8.35 7.26 24.35
N THR A 339 8.12 7.16 25.65
CA THR A 339 8.98 7.73 26.69
C THR A 339 8.27 7.76 28.04
N THR A 340 8.99 7.32 29.07
CA THR A 340 8.85 7.95 30.40
C THR A 340 9.23 9.42 30.20
N PRO A 341 8.30 10.39 30.39
CA PRO A 341 8.60 11.78 30.11
C PRO A 341 9.68 12.27 31.09
N CYS A 342 10.81 12.77 30.59
CA CYS A 342 11.81 13.34 31.48
C CYS A 342 11.35 14.70 32.00
N SER A 343 11.76 15.02 33.23
CA SER A 343 11.45 16.31 33.86
C SER A 343 12.14 17.44 33.11
N LEU A 344 11.40 18.52 32.88
CA LEU A 344 11.91 19.75 32.28
C LEU A 344 12.21 20.77 33.38
N ASP A 345 13.38 21.38 33.31
CA ASP A 345 13.77 22.52 34.12
C ASP A 345 13.83 23.77 33.23
N LEU A 346 13.00 24.77 33.54
CA LEU A 346 12.93 26.04 32.81
C LEU A 346 13.77 27.09 33.55
N ALA A 347 14.83 27.53 32.88
CA ALA A 347 15.61 28.70 33.26
C ALA A 347 15.22 29.91 32.40
N VAL A 348 15.31 31.10 33.00
CA VAL A 348 15.14 32.38 32.31
C VAL A 348 16.36 33.22 32.66
N ASP A 349 17.17 33.55 31.67
CA ASP A 349 18.20 34.57 31.79
C ASP A 349 17.54 35.93 31.53
N SER A 350 17.04 36.52 32.60
CA SER A 350 16.71 37.95 32.66
C SER A 350 17.93 38.72 33.16
N GLY A 351 18.98 38.74 32.34
CA GLY A 351 20.12 39.65 32.53
C GLY A 351 19.61 41.08 32.76
N VAL A 352 20.23 41.79 33.70
CA VAL A 352 19.61 42.91 34.46
C VAL A 352 19.22 44.15 33.62
N SER A 353 19.34 44.11 32.30
CA SER A 353 18.91 45.15 31.35
C SER A 353 18.24 44.61 30.07
N ASP A 354 18.04 43.29 29.93
CA ASP A 354 17.45 42.71 28.72
C ASP A 354 15.91 42.70 28.78
N ILE A 355 15.30 43.30 27.76
CA ILE A 355 13.85 43.33 27.52
C ILE A 355 13.40 42.16 26.62
N ARG A 356 14.34 41.32 26.17
CA ARG A 356 14.13 40.06 25.44
C ARG A 356 14.80 38.91 26.19
N PRO A 357 14.30 38.52 27.38
CA PRO A 357 14.92 37.50 28.21
C PRO A 357 15.09 36.17 27.45
N VAL A 358 16.20 35.48 27.71
CA VAL A 358 16.48 34.19 27.06
C VAL A 358 15.93 33.07 27.93
N PHE A 359 14.94 32.35 27.41
CA PHE A 359 14.42 31.13 28.01
C PHE A 359 15.33 29.97 27.59
N SER A 360 15.68 29.09 28.54
CA SER A 360 16.48 27.89 28.27
C SER A 360 16.01 26.71 29.11
N TRP A 361 16.24 25.49 28.61
CA TRP A 361 15.81 24.25 29.27
C TRP A 361 16.72 23.08 28.92
N ASN A 362 16.69 22.03 29.74
CA ASN A 362 17.40 20.78 29.44
C ASN A 362 16.80 20.09 28.20
N GLN A 363 17.66 19.57 27.32
CA GLN A 363 17.18 18.73 26.22
C GLN A 363 16.64 17.41 26.77
N CYS A 364 15.39 17.12 26.42
CA CYS A 364 14.73 15.86 26.75
C CYS A 364 14.57 15.03 25.46
N PRO A 365 15.26 13.89 25.31
CA PRO A 365 15.12 13.02 24.13
C PRO A 365 13.69 12.51 23.89
N SER A 366 12.82 12.60 24.89
CA SER A 366 11.39 12.30 24.79
C SER A 366 10.59 13.27 23.94
N TYR A 367 11.04 14.53 23.84
CA TYR A 367 10.28 15.61 23.26
C TYR A 367 10.93 16.09 21.96
N ALA A 368 10.17 16.02 20.87
CA ALA A 368 10.61 16.51 19.57
C ALA A 368 10.51 18.04 19.46
N LYS A 369 9.63 18.65 20.27
CA LYS A 369 9.35 20.08 20.27
C LYS A 369 8.81 20.54 21.63
N TYR A 370 8.84 21.84 21.88
CA TYR A 370 8.42 22.45 23.15
C TYR A 370 7.36 23.54 22.94
N TRP A 371 6.56 23.77 23.98
CA TRP A 371 5.60 24.87 24.06
C TRP A 371 5.94 25.71 25.31
N LEU A 372 6.35 26.95 25.08
CA LEU A 372 6.59 27.98 26.10
C LEU A 372 5.37 28.91 26.18
N TYR A 373 4.87 29.13 27.40
CA TYR A 373 3.74 30.01 27.67
C TYR A 373 4.10 31.00 28.77
N VAL A 374 3.92 32.31 28.52
CA VAL A 374 4.32 33.39 29.44
C VAL A 374 3.18 34.39 29.62
N VAL A 375 2.88 34.72 30.87
CA VAL A 375 1.87 35.71 31.28
C VAL A 375 2.50 36.85 32.06
N LYS A 376 1.88 38.04 32.00
CA LYS A 376 2.25 39.21 32.81
C LYS A 376 1.31 39.35 34.01
N GLY A 377 1.83 39.68 35.19
CA GLY A 377 1.01 39.94 36.39
C GLY A 377 1.01 38.78 37.37
N SER A 378 0.18 37.76 37.16
CA SER A 378 -0.01 36.63 38.08
C SER A 378 0.14 35.26 37.37
N PRO A 379 0.46 34.16 38.08
CA PRO A 379 0.60 32.82 37.51
C PRO A 379 -0.75 32.12 37.25
N ASP A 380 -1.73 32.83 36.69
CA ASP A 380 -3.10 32.34 36.48
C ASP A 380 -3.59 32.47 35.03
N ALA A 381 -4.76 31.89 34.73
CA ALA A 381 -5.35 31.90 33.40
C ALA A 381 -6.09 33.22 33.05
N SER A 382 -6.29 34.11 34.02
CA SER A 382 -6.85 35.45 33.82
C SER A 382 -5.80 36.48 33.42
N SER A 383 -4.53 36.22 33.72
CA SER A 383 -3.41 37.09 33.40
C SER A 383 -3.13 37.11 31.89
N PRO A 384 -2.84 38.29 31.30
CA PRO A 384 -2.63 38.41 29.86
C PRO A 384 -1.42 37.61 29.40
N CYS A 385 -1.64 36.71 28.44
CA CYS A 385 -0.58 36.02 27.72
C CYS A 385 0.22 37.00 26.86
N VAL A 386 1.54 37.00 27.01
CA VAL A 386 2.48 37.81 26.23
C VAL A 386 3.32 36.98 25.26
N ILE A 387 3.51 35.68 25.53
CA ILE A 387 4.20 34.74 24.66
C ILE A 387 3.43 33.40 24.69
N ASP A 388 2.90 32.99 23.54
CA ASP A 388 2.41 31.63 23.26
C ASP A 388 3.27 31.06 22.13
N ALA A 389 4.45 30.53 22.49
CA ALA A 389 5.46 30.08 21.53
C ALA A 389 5.44 28.55 21.46
N ARG A 390 5.02 28.03 20.31
CA ARG A 390 4.78 26.60 20.06
C ARG A 390 5.78 26.03 19.05
N ASP A 391 5.83 24.71 18.99
CA ASP A 391 6.67 23.95 18.06
C ASP A 391 8.17 24.34 18.13
N LEU A 392 8.62 24.78 19.31
CA LEU A 392 9.99 25.22 19.53
C LEU A 392 10.95 24.03 19.42
N ALA A 393 11.95 24.14 18.55
CA ALA A 393 13.04 23.17 18.42
C ALA A 393 14.25 23.62 19.25
N GLY A 394 15.04 22.65 19.73
CA GLY A 394 16.25 22.91 20.54
C GLY A 394 15.95 23.09 22.04
N SER A 395 16.79 23.89 22.69
CA SER A 395 16.85 24.04 24.17
C SER A 395 16.83 25.50 24.65
N SER A 396 16.48 26.44 23.78
CA SER A 396 16.39 27.86 24.13
C SER A 396 15.46 28.63 23.20
N TYR A 397 14.89 29.73 23.71
CA TYR A 397 14.07 30.67 22.95
C TYR A 397 14.33 32.11 23.43
N GLN A 398 14.48 33.04 22.50
CA GLN A 398 14.51 34.47 22.79
C GLN A 398 13.38 35.17 22.03
N PRO A 399 12.54 35.99 22.69
CA PRO A 399 11.49 36.77 22.03
C PRO A 399 12.06 37.74 20.98
N ASN A 400 11.38 37.87 19.84
CA ASN A 400 11.72 38.86 18.81
C ASN A 400 11.06 40.24 19.04
N LYS A 401 10.24 40.37 20.09
CA LYS A 401 9.63 41.60 20.58
C LYS A 401 10.12 41.89 21.98
N ASP A 402 10.25 43.17 22.27
CA ASP A 402 10.55 43.65 23.61
C ASP A 402 9.34 43.40 24.54
N LEU A 403 9.63 43.02 25.78
CA LEU A 403 8.67 42.98 26.87
C LEU A 403 8.74 44.29 27.65
N ASP A 404 7.58 44.84 28.01
CA ASP A 404 7.50 46.00 28.90
C ASP A 404 8.02 45.69 30.30
N GLY A 405 8.27 46.73 31.11
CA GLY A 405 8.57 46.54 32.52
C GLY A 405 7.44 45.82 33.29
N GLY A 406 7.81 44.92 34.21
CA GLY A 406 6.89 44.23 35.12
C GLY A 406 7.32 42.82 35.52
N THR A 407 6.49 42.16 36.35
CA THR A 407 6.66 40.77 36.75
C THR A 407 5.92 39.82 35.80
N TYR A 408 6.57 38.72 35.46
CA TYR A 408 6.12 37.73 34.49
C TYR A 408 6.29 36.30 35.02
N TYR A 409 5.44 35.40 34.54
CA TYR A 409 5.47 33.98 34.91
C TYR A 409 5.48 33.13 33.63
N ALA A 410 6.53 32.31 33.48
CA ALA A 410 6.71 31.42 32.35
C ALA A 410 6.55 29.96 32.76
N LYS A 411 5.98 29.13 31.87
CA LYS A 411 5.97 27.67 32.01
C LYS A 411 6.24 27.01 30.66
N LEU A 412 6.81 25.82 30.71
CA LEU A 412 7.20 25.03 29.55
C LEU A 412 6.50 23.68 29.61
N LYS A 413 6.16 23.10 28.46
CA LYS A 413 5.95 21.65 28.35
C LYS A 413 6.60 21.11 27.08
N GLY A 414 6.98 19.85 27.13
CA GLY A 414 7.44 19.13 25.96
C GLY A 414 6.28 18.48 25.21
N VAL A 415 6.47 18.25 23.92
CA VAL A 415 5.57 17.45 23.08
C VAL A 415 6.41 16.39 22.38
N THR A 416 6.01 15.13 22.51
CA THR A 416 6.74 13.99 21.92
C THR A 416 6.70 14.05 20.39
N GLY A 417 7.55 13.27 19.71
CA GLY A 417 7.49 13.13 18.25
C GLY A 417 6.11 12.72 17.72
N TYR A 418 5.33 12.04 18.56
CA TYR A 418 3.98 11.58 18.28
C TYR A 418 2.89 12.64 18.51
N GLY A 419 3.21 13.78 19.10
CA GLY A 419 2.22 14.81 19.45
C GLY A 419 1.60 14.67 20.84
N THR A 420 2.05 13.71 21.66
CA THR A 420 1.64 13.60 23.06
C THR A 420 2.23 14.77 23.86
N GLU A 421 1.39 15.57 24.48
CA GLU A 421 1.83 16.65 25.36
C GLU A 421 2.27 16.08 26.72
N GLY A 422 3.42 16.52 27.21
CA GLY A 422 3.84 16.28 28.59
C GLY A 422 3.20 17.27 29.57
N GLU A 423 3.40 17.03 30.86
CA GLU A 423 3.00 17.94 31.91
C GLU A 423 3.71 19.30 31.79
N TRP A 424 3.03 20.36 32.25
CA TRP A 424 3.65 21.67 32.40
C TRP A 424 4.67 21.67 33.55
N THR A 425 5.78 22.38 33.37
CA THR A 425 6.61 22.82 34.49
C THR A 425 5.78 23.69 35.45
N GLY A 426 6.23 23.79 36.70
CA GLY A 426 5.82 24.92 37.55
C GLY A 426 6.13 26.26 36.86
N TYR A 427 5.42 27.31 37.28
CA TYR A 427 5.74 28.66 36.80
C TYR A 427 7.09 29.12 37.33
N LYS A 428 7.92 29.62 36.42
CA LYS A 428 9.16 30.36 36.69
C LYS A 428 8.84 31.86 36.68
N GLU A 429 8.98 32.49 37.84
CA GLU A 429 8.88 33.94 37.96
C GLU A 429 10.15 34.61 37.41
N PHE A 430 9.98 35.74 36.73
CA PHE A 430 11.06 36.66 36.37
C PHE A 430 10.54 38.10 36.28
N VAL A 431 11.45 39.07 36.34
CA VAL A 431 11.13 40.51 36.25
C VAL A 431 11.84 41.09 35.04
N VAL A 432 11.09 41.82 34.22
CA VAL A 432 11.64 42.70 33.19
C VAL A 432 11.69 44.10 33.77
N TYR A 433 12.86 44.73 33.79
CA TYR A 433 12.99 46.10 34.28
C TYR A 433 12.58 47.09 33.18
N PRO A 434 11.75 48.10 33.48
CA PRO A 434 11.43 49.16 32.53
C PRO A 434 12.72 49.90 32.13
N ARG A 435 12.79 50.30 30.86
CA ARG A 435 13.87 51.15 30.36
C ARG A 435 13.42 52.59 30.31
N TYR A 436 14.13 53.45 31.02
CA TYR A 436 13.89 54.89 31.01
C TYR A 436 14.76 55.58 29.96
N THR A 437 14.27 56.68 29.41
CA THR A 437 15.08 57.63 28.64
C THR A 437 15.31 58.85 29.50
N LEU A 438 16.56 59.17 29.78
CA LEU A 438 16.93 60.37 30.51
C LEU A 438 17.40 61.42 29.50
N SER A 439 16.63 62.49 29.37
CA SER A 439 17.07 63.70 28.67
C SER A 439 17.41 64.77 29.69
N VAL A 440 18.67 65.19 29.73
CA VAL A 440 19.12 66.32 30.53
C VAL A 440 19.32 67.51 29.59
N MET A 441 18.52 68.55 29.79
CA MET A 441 18.79 69.86 29.22
C MET A 441 19.66 70.66 30.19
N TYR A 442 20.68 71.34 29.67
CA TYR A 442 21.46 72.31 30.42
C TYR A 442 21.78 73.53 29.57
N THR A 443 21.79 74.69 30.22
CA THR A 443 22.14 75.97 29.60
C THR A 443 23.51 76.43 30.07
N CYS A 444 24.28 77.02 29.17
CA CYS A 444 25.46 77.80 29.54
C CYS A 444 25.37 79.21 28.96
N PHE A 445 26.06 80.15 29.61
CA PHE A 445 26.15 81.55 29.20
C PHE A 445 27.60 81.90 28.91
N THR A 446 27.85 82.55 27.79
CA THR A 446 29.14 83.20 27.52
C THR A 446 29.23 84.55 28.24
N GLY A 447 30.45 85.09 28.38
CA GLY A 447 30.70 86.35 29.09
C GLY A 447 30.04 87.61 28.48
N ASP A 448 29.47 87.49 27.27
CA ASP A 448 28.66 88.52 26.60
C ASP A 448 27.15 88.38 26.85
N GLY A 449 26.72 87.34 27.58
CA GLY A 449 25.33 87.05 27.89
C GLY A 449 24.61 86.15 26.87
N THR A 450 25.30 85.66 25.83
CA THR A 450 24.69 84.71 24.88
C THR A 450 24.40 83.38 25.57
N MET A 451 23.17 82.88 25.44
CA MET A 451 22.72 81.60 25.98
C MET A 451 22.91 80.49 24.93
N TYR A 452 23.43 79.34 25.37
CA TYR A 452 23.45 78.10 24.60
C TYR A 452 22.66 77.01 25.36
N GLU A 453 21.72 76.36 24.67
CA GLU A 453 21.04 75.16 25.16
C GLU A 453 21.72 73.91 24.61
N TYR A 454 21.95 72.94 25.48
CA TYR A 454 22.41 71.60 25.13
C TYR A 454 21.42 70.58 25.69
N THR A 455 21.15 69.55 24.89
CA THR A 455 20.37 68.38 25.32
C THR A 455 21.24 67.15 25.19
N GLU A 456 21.49 66.49 26.32
CA GLU A 456 22.11 65.18 26.36
C GLU A 456 21.04 64.13 26.67
N THR A 457 20.76 63.26 25.70
CA THR A 457 19.77 62.18 25.83
C THR A 457 20.49 60.85 25.92
N SER A 458 20.32 60.16 27.05
CA SER A 458 20.74 58.77 27.19
C SER A 458 19.53 57.85 27.31
N THR A 459 19.52 56.80 26.49
CA THR A 459 18.46 55.79 26.48
C THR A 459 18.86 54.56 27.31
N ASN A 460 17.89 53.74 27.69
CA ASN A 460 18.08 52.48 28.45
C ASN A 460 18.57 52.65 29.90
N PHE A 461 18.22 53.76 30.57
CA PHE A 461 18.51 53.96 31.99
C PHE A 461 17.62 53.10 32.90
N ARG A 462 18.11 52.79 34.10
CA ARG A 462 17.33 52.18 35.20
C ARG A 462 17.09 53.18 36.34
N ALA A 463 16.11 52.89 37.18
CA ALA A 463 15.82 53.64 38.39
C ALA A 463 16.95 53.64 39.44
N ASP A 464 17.89 52.69 39.39
CA ASP A 464 19.01 52.51 40.31
C ASP A 464 20.39 52.95 39.73
N SER A 465 20.42 53.46 38.50
CA SER A 465 21.67 53.80 37.81
C SER A 465 22.21 55.18 38.20
N VAL A 466 23.51 55.28 38.49
CA VAL A 466 24.20 56.55 38.75
C VAL A 466 24.54 57.24 37.44
N PHE A 467 23.97 58.42 37.19
CA PHE A 467 24.28 59.25 36.02
C PHE A 467 25.41 60.24 36.34
N ASN A 468 26.59 60.02 35.77
CA ASN A 468 27.72 60.93 35.88
C ASN A 468 27.72 61.92 34.70
N LEU A 469 27.18 63.12 34.91
CA LEU A 469 27.34 64.23 33.98
C LEU A 469 28.82 64.63 33.92
N SER A 470 29.43 64.48 32.74
CA SER A 470 30.72 65.06 32.43
C SER A 470 30.49 66.44 31.85
N ALA A 471 31.25 67.44 32.28
CA ALA A 471 31.19 68.75 31.64
C ALA A 471 31.63 68.61 30.16
N PRO A 472 30.92 69.24 29.20
CA PRO A 472 31.30 69.14 27.79
C PRO A 472 32.70 69.73 27.59
N GLU A 473 33.59 68.96 26.99
CA GLU A 473 34.93 69.41 26.63
C GLU A 473 34.81 70.43 25.48
N VAL A 474 34.96 71.72 25.79
CA VAL A 474 34.81 72.81 24.81
C VAL A 474 36.02 72.82 23.87
N VAL A 475 35.94 72.03 22.79
CA VAL A 475 36.89 72.06 21.69
C VAL A 475 36.69 73.35 20.89
N SER A 476 37.45 74.40 21.21
CA SER A 476 37.37 75.69 20.53
C SER A 476 37.99 75.63 19.12
N PRO A 477 37.25 75.95 18.04
CA PRO A 477 37.81 76.02 16.71
C PRO A 477 38.60 77.33 16.50
N GLY A 478 39.86 77.36 16.94
CA GLY A 478 40.92 78.16 16.33
C GLY A 478 40.77 79.69 16.29
N SER A 479 40.44 80.35 17.40
CA SER A 479 40.64 81.79 17.55
C SER A 479 40.87 82.20 19.02
N PRO A 480 41.81 83.13 19.34
CA PRO A 480 42.14 83.49 20.71
C PRO A 480 41.14 84.51 21.28
N ILE A 481 40.11 84.02 21.98
CA ILE A 481 39.28 84.82 22.87
C ILE A 481 39.85 84.65 24.30
N PRO A 482 40.10 85.74 25.06
CA PRO A 482 40.75 85.65 26.37
C PRO A 482 39.84 85.02 27.43
N ASP A 483 40.48 84.40 28.42
CA ASP A 483 39.94 83.79 29.65
C ASP A 483 38.42 83.90 29.87
N LEU A 484 37.71 82.84 29.48
CA LEU A 484 36.35 82.56 29.98
C LEU A 484 36.43 82.23 31.48
N HIS A 485 36.38 83.27 32.31
CA HIS A 485 36.09 83.15 33.73
C HIS A 485 34.63 82.69 33.92
N PHE A 486 34.42 81.37 33.94
CA PHE A 486 33.13 80.75 34.28
C PHE A 486 32.79 81.03 35.75
N GLN A 487 32.02 82.09 36.03
CA GLN A 487 31.74 82.54 37.41
C GLN A 487 30.62 81.76 38.13
N SER A 488 29.78 81.01 37.42
CA SER A 488 28.78 80.11 38.03
C SER A 488 28.21 79.14 37.00
N TRP A 489 27.87 77.91 37.42
CA TRP A 489 27.04 76.98 36.63
C TRP A 489 25.69 76.81 37.32
N SER A 490 24.60 76.87 36.57
CA SER A 490 23.25 76.53 37.06
C SER A 490 22.67 75.38 36.25
N ILE A 491 22.70 74.16 36.81
CA ILE A 491 22.04 73.01 36.21
C ILE A 491 20.55 73.07 36.58
N SER A 492 19.71 73.53 35.66
CA SER A 492 18.26 73.41 35.72
C SER A 492 17.79 72.40 34.66
N GLY A 493 17.64 71.14 35.06
CA GLY A 493 17.17 70.07 34.19
C GLY A 493 15.79 69.56 34.61
N THR A 494 14.89 69.41 33.65
CA THR A 494 13.61 68.68 33.82
C THR A 494 13.79 67.23 33.41
N ALA A 495 13.77 66.30 34.37
CA ALA A 495 13.70 64.88 34.08
C ALA A 495 12.25 64.47 33.85
N SER A 496 11.88 64.12 32.61
CA SER A 496 10.61 63.44 32.34
C SER A 496 10.76 61.95 32.67
N ILE A 497 10.03 61.47 33.67
CA ILE A 497 9.93 60.04 34.00
C ILE A 497 8.47 59.66 33.77
N ASP A 498 8.20 58.85 32.74
CA ASP A 498 6.84 58.53 32.30
C ASP A 498 6.07 57.60 33.27
N ASP A 499 6.67 57.20 34.40
CA ASP A 499 6.03 56.51 35.51
C ASP A 499 6.55 57.04 36.87
N VAL A 500 5.67 57.76 37.59
CA VAL A 500 5.98 58.52 38.80
C VAL A 500 6.24 57.61 40.02
N SER A 501 5.97 56.30 39.93
CA SER A 501 6.00 55.39 41.08
C SER A 501 7.39 54.94 41.57
N ALA A 502 8.44 55.11 40.76
CA ALA A 502 9.78 54.55 41.03
C ALA A 502 10.84 55.57 41.52
N ALA A 503 10.54 56.87 41.52
CA ALA A 503 11.55 57.93 41.66
C ALA A 503 11.69 58.46 43.10
N SER A 504 12.44 57.77 43.97
CA SER A 504 12.71 58.24 45.35
C SER A 504 14.19 58.41 45.73
N THR A 505 15.15 57.98 44.89
CA THR A 505 16.59 58.10 45.21
C THR A 505 17.49 58.34 43.98
N MET A 506 17.20 59.38 43.19
CA MET A 506 18.18 59.92 42.22
C MET A 506 18.70 61.28 42.70
N ILE A 507 19.97 61.57 42.39
CA ILE A 507 20.74 62.75 42.80
C ILE A 507 21.17 62.73 44.29
N ARG A 508 22.42 62.32 44.54
CA ARG A 508 23.22 62.76 45.69
C ARG A 508 24.60 63.20 45.19
N ASN A 509 25.16 64.22 45.85
CA ASN A 509 26.50 64.77 45.64
C ASN A 509 26.76 65.39 44.25
N PHE A 510 26.28 66.61 44.05
CA PHE A 510 27.08 67.60 43.34
C PHE A 510 28.06 68.27 44.35
N GLY A 511 29.20 68.77 43.84
CA GLY A 511 30.11 69.62 44.62
C GLY A 511 29.46 70.92 45.08
N SER A 512 30.13 71.64 45.98
CA SER A 512 29.61 72.74 46.81
C SER A 512 28.89 73.90 46.12
N ASP A 513 28.99 74.03 44.80
CA ASP A 513 28.61 75.22 44.05
C ASP A 513 27.44 74.99 43.05
N VAL A 514 26.78 73.83 43.09
CA VAL A 514 25.64 73.51 42.20
C VAL A 514 24.32 73.48 42.97
N SER A 515 23.47 74.49 42.77
CA SER A 515 22.09 74.48 43.26
C SER A 515 21.11 73.91 42.23
N VAL A 516 20.63 72.68 42.43
CA VAL A 516 19.54 72.11 41.62
C VAL A 516 18.23 72.79 42.03
N LYS A 517 17.66 73.61 41.14
CA LYS A 517 16.45 74.39 41.39
C LYS A 517 15.25 73.71 40.73
N THR A 518 14.51 72.97 41.54
CA THR A 518 13.19 72.36 41.25
C THR A 518 13.20 71.15 40.31
N ILE A 519 12.74 70.01 40.84
CA ILE A 519 12.19 68.90 40.06
C ILE A 519 10.67 69.14 40.00
N TYR A 520 10.10 69.12 38.79
CA TYR A 520 8.65 69.04 38.62
C TYR A 520 8.25 67.57 38.50
N TYR A 521 7.22 67.18 39.26
CA TYR A 521 6.67 65.82 39.34
C TYR A 521 5.60 65.59 38.27
#